data_AF-A0A7X7NXV8-F1
#
_entry.id   AF-A0A7X7NXV8-F1
#
_cell.length_a   1.000
_cell.length_b   1.000
_cell.length_c   1.000
_cell.angle_alpha   90.00
_cell.angle_beta   90.00
_cell.angle_gamma   90.00
#
_symmetry.space_group_name_H-M   'P 1'
#
loop_
_entity.id
_entity.type
_entity.pdbx_description
1 polymer ?
#
loop_
_entity_poly.entity_id
_entity_poly.type
_entity_poly.pdbx_seq_one_letter_code
_entity_poly.pdbx_strand_id
1 'polypeptide(L)'
;YYLVYIGDEGTIRYAHTQPKKILDIYKGLCAGEQDIYTELCDAFNSETGDGANMHKYSHLLETAVNSIIGIKEEKGIESLFTLGGTRILDEQLHGLDDFELISFLIVR
;
A
#
# COMPACT_ATOMS: atom_id res chain seq x y z
N TYR A 1 -5.79 7.44 -6.35
CA TYR A 1 -5.79 6.40 -5.29
C TYR A 1 -4.73 5.37 -5.61
N TYR A 2 -3.93 4.99 -4.61
CA TYR A 2 -2.90 3.95 -4.72
C TYR A 2 -3.30 2.79 -3.81
N LEU A 3 -3.03 1.56 -4.25
CA LEU A 3 -3.27 0.36 -3.46
C LEU A 3 -2.02 -0.49 -3.48
N VAL A 4 -1.47 -0.79 -2.31
CA VAL A 4 -0.22 -1.54 -2.16
C VAL A 4 -0.48 -2.71 -1.23
N TYR A 5 -0.01 -3.90 -1.61
CA TYR A 5 0.02 -5.06 -0.74
C TYR A 5 1.46 -5.28 -0.28
N ILE A 6 1.69 -5.01 1.00
CA ILE A 6 2.96 -5.21 1.70
C ILE A 6 2.86 -6.38 2.69
N GLY A 7 3.92 -7.16 2.81
CA GLY A 7 4.07 -8.20 3.84
C GLY A 7 4.47 -7.60 5.20
N ASP A 8 4.33 -8.40 6.24
CA ASP A 8 4.73 -8.07 7.61
C ASP A 8 6.23 -7.73 7.77
N GLU A 9 7.08 -8.37 6.96
CA GLU A 9 8.52 -8.09 6.88
C GLU A 9 8.87 -6.87 5.97
N GLY A 10 7.88 -6.05 5.60
CA GLY A 10 8.10 -4.87 4.73
C GLY A 10 8.27 -5.18 3.24
N THR A 11 8.08 -6.42 2.82
CA THR A 11 8.22 -6.83 1.41
C THR A 11 7.01 -6.41 0.57
N ILE A 12 7.22 -5.64 -0.50
CA ILE A 12 6.15 -5.26 -1.44
C ILE A 12 5.76 -6.47 -2.28
N ARG A 13 4.64 -7.13 -1.94
CA ARG A 13 4.10 -8.27 -2.70
C ARG A 13 3.50 -7.80 -4.02
N TYR A 14 2.72 -6.72 -3.98
CA TYR A 14 2.15 -6.07 -5.16
C TYR A 14 2.15 -4.56 -4.98
N ALA A 15 2.78 -3.86 -5.92
CA ALA A 15 2.80 -2.41 -5.96
C ALA A 15 1.50 -1.82 -6.53
N HIS A 16 1.37 -0.49 -6.43
CA HIS A 16 0.23 0.28 -6.94
C HIS A 16 -0.03 0.15 -8.45
N THR A 17 0.92 -0.38 -9.21
CA THR A 17 0.77 -0.69 -10.64
C THR A 17 -0.02 -1.97 -10.91
N GLN A 18 -0.30 -2.78 -9.87
CA GLN A 18 -0.98 -4.06 -9.97
C GLN A 18 -2.25 -4.15 -9.10
N PRO A 19 -3.14 -3.14 -9.11
CA PRO A 19 -4.27 -3.07 -8.18
C PRO A 19 -5.26 -4.23 -8.35
N LYS A 20 -5.44 -4.73 -9.58
CA LYS A 20 -6.31 -5.87 -9.86
C LYS A 20 -5.91 -7.12 -9.07
N LYS A 21 -4.61 -7.42 -8.98
CA LYS A 21 -4.13 -8.60 -8.25
C LYS A 21 -4.45 -8.50 -6.76
N ILE A 22 -4.33 -7.30 -6.18
CA ILE A 22 -4.65 -7.05 -4.78
C ILE A 22 -6.16 -7.26 -4.55
N LEU A 23 -7.00 -6.69 -5.42
CA LEU A 23 -8.46 -6.85 -5.34
C LEU A 23 -8.92 -8.29 -5.55
N ASP A 24 -8.28 -9.04 -6.45
CA ASP A 24 -8.59 -10.46 -6.67
C ASP A 24 -8.28 -11.30 -5.43
N ILE A 25 -7.18 -10.98 -4.72
CA ILE A 25 -6.85 -11.61 -3.43
C ILE A 25 -7.89 -11.26 -2.38
N TYR A 26 -8.25 -9.99 -2.24
CA TYR A 26 -9.28 -9.56 -1.28
C TYR A 26 -10.62 -10.25 -1.55
N LYS A 27 -11.02 -10.32 -2.81
CA LYS A 27 -12.22 -11.04 -3.21
C LYS A 27 -12.12 -12.52 -2.82
N GLY A 28 -10.97 -13.16 -3.02
CA GLY A 28 -10.75 -14.55 -2.65
C GLY A 28 -10.84 -14.80 -1.14
N LEU A 29 -10.35 -13.88 -0.32
CA LEU A 29 -10.37 -13.99 1.14
C LEU A 29 -11.76 -13.80 1.75
N CYS A 30 -12.62 -13.00 1.10
CA CYS A 30 -13.95 -12.67 1.62
C CYS A 30 -15.09 -13.41 0.89
N ALA A 31 -14.80 -14.17 -0.16
CA ALA A 31 -15.84 -14.79 -0.97
C ALA A 31 -16.62 -15.85 -0.18
N GLY A 32 -17.92 -15.63 0.01
CA GLY A 32 -18.80 -16.53 0.73
C GLY A 32 -18.92 -16.22 2.21
N GLU A 33 -18.09 -15.32 2.74
CA GLU A 33 -18.13 -14.88 4.13
C GLU A 33 -19.16 -13.76 4.29
N GLN A 34 -20.00 -13.88 5.31
CA GLN A 34 -21.04 -12.89 5.64
C GLN A 34 -20.70 -12.08 6.89
N ASP A 35 -19.82 -12.61 7.73
CA ASP A 35 -19.45 -12.03 9.01
C ASP A 35 -17.94 -11.78 9.08
N ILE A 36 -17.55 -10.89 10.00
CA ILE A 36 -16.14 -10.65 10.30
C ILE A 36 -15.58 -11.75 11.20
N TYR A 37 -14.29 -12.07 11.03
CA TYR A 37 -13.58 -12.98 11.92
C TYR A 37 -13.18 -12.26 13.21
N THR A 38 -14.06 -12.25 14.21
CA THR A 38 -13.85 -11.55 15.49
C THR A 38 -12.54 -11.94 16.17
N GLU A 39 -12.15 -13.22 16.12
CA GLU A 39 -10.88 -13.70 16.70
C GLU A 39 -9.65 -13.02 16.08
N LEU A 40 -9.70 -12.72 14.77
CA LEU A 40 -8.61 -12.01 14.08
C LEU A 40 -8.60 -10.52 14.43
N CYS A 41 -9.78 -9.91 14.61
CA CYS A 41 -9.90 -8.55 15.10
C CYS A 41 -9.34 -8.42 16.52
N ASP A 42 -9.70 -9.33 17.42
CA ASP A 42 -9.23 -9.35 18.80
C ASP A 42 -7.71 -9.55 18.89
N ALA A 43 -7.16 -10.42 18.04
CA ALA A 43 -5.71 -10.62 17.94
C ALA A 43 -4.99 -9.34 17.49
N PHE A 44 -5.53 -8.62 16.49
CA PHE A 44 -4.98 -7.35 16.03
C PHE A 44 -5.10 -6.25 17.09
N ASN A 45 -6.25 -6.15 17.74
CA ASN A 45 -6.50 -5.18 18.82
C ASN A 45 -5.58 -5.44 20.02
N SER A 46 -5.34 -6.71 20.37
CA SER A 46 -4.40 -7.09 21.42
C SER A 46 -2.95 -6.76 21.06
N GLU A 47 -2.53 -6.98 19.80
CA GLU A 47 -1.18 -6.62 19.31
C GLU A 47 -0.95 -5.10 19.36
N THR A 48 -1.98 -4.32 19.01
CA THR A 48 -1.87 -2.87 18.85
C THR A 48 -2.32 -2.08 20.08
N GLY A 49 -2.90 -2.72 21.09
CA GLY A 49 -3.58 -2.03 22.19
C GLY A 49 -4.71 -1.14 21.68
N ASP A 50 -5.65 -1.74 20.95
CA ASP A 50 -6.77 -1.05 20.30
C ASP A 50 -6.32 0.13 19.40
N GLY A 51 -5.21 -0.07 18.68
CA GLY A 51 -4.61 0.94 17.80
C GLY A 51 -3.75 2.00 18.50
N ALA A 52 -3.51 1.91 19.80
CA ALA A 52 -2.63 2.84 20.51
C ALA A 52 -1.15 2.69 20.11
N ASN A 53 -0.72 1.48 19.77
CA ASN A 53 0.63 1.14 19.32
C ASN A 53 0.60 0.62 17.87
N MET A 54 0.70 1.55 16.93
CA MET A 54 0.69 1.28 15.50
C MET A 54 2.08 1.34 14.85
N HIS A 55 3.17 1.47 15.63
CA HIS A 55 4.51 1.75 15.10
C HIS A 55 4.95 0.79 13.97
N LYS A 56 4.71 -0.52 14.16
CA LYS A 56 4.97 -1.54 13.13
C LYS A 56 4.23 -1.26 11.83
N TYR A 57 2.93 -1.00 11.92
CA TYR A 57 2.08 -0.75 10.75
C TYR A 57 2.35 0.61 10.10
N SER A 58 2.71 1.63 10.89
CA SER A 58 3.17 2.92 10.37
C SER A 58 4.46 2.78 9.57
N HIS A 59 5.40 1.93 10.01
CA HIS A 59 6.62 1.65 9.23
C HIS A 59 6.33 0.90 7.92
N LEU A 60 5.36 -0.02 7.93
CA LEU A 60 4.89 -0.67 6.70
C LEU A 60 4.24 0.33 5.74
N LEU A 61 3.46 1.27 6.25
CA LEU A 61 2.86 2.35 5.45
C LEU A 61 3.94 3.25 4.82
N GLU A 62 4.94 3.66 5.60
CA GLU A 62 6.09 4.42 5.12
C GLU A 62 6.82 3.69 3.98
N THR A 63 7.07 2.38 4.17
CA THR A 63 7.69 1.53 3.14
C THR A 63 6.83 1.46 1.87
N ALA A 64 5.52 1.35 2.01
CA ALA A 64 4.59 1.34 0.88
C ALA A 64 4.60 2.68 0.12
N VAL A 65 4.63 3.81 0.82
CA VAL A 65 4.72 5.15 0.22
C VAL A 65 6.05 5.34 -0.52
N ASN A 66 7.16 4.96 0.10
CA ASN A 66 8.48 5.02 -0.54
C ASN A 66 8.53 4.16 -1.82
N SER A 67 7.88 2.98 -1.82
CA SER A 67 7.75 2.17 -3.03
C SER A 67 6.94 2.87 -4.13
N ILE A 68 5.89 3.61 -3.80
CA ILE A 68 5.10 4.38 -4.77
C ILE A 68 5.97 5.48 -5.40
N ILE A 69 6.68 6.24 -4.57
CA ILE A 69 7.55 7.34 -5.00
C ILE A 69 8.65 6.80 -5.93
N GLY A 70 9.38 5.76 -5.50
CA GLY A 70 10.47 5.19 -6.30
C GLY A 70 10.03 4.69 -7.68
N ILE A 71 8.87 4.03 -7.78
CA ILE A 71 8.32 3.59 -9.08
C ILE A 71 7.94 4.77 -9.97
N LYS A 72 7.45 5.88 -9.38
CA LYS A 72 7.15 7.10 -10.15
C LYS A 72 8.42 7.76 -10.67
N GLU A 73 9.46 7.87 -9.84
CA GLU A 73 10.75 8.42 -10.23
C GLU A 73 11.38 7.61 -11.37
N GLU A 74 11.39 6.27 -11.25
CA GLU A 74 11.90 5.36 -12.29
C GLU A 74 11.19 5.57 -13.63
N LYS A 75 9.86 5.63 -13.62
CA LYS A 75 9.07 5.92 -14.84
C LYS A 75 9.32 7.31 -15.41
N GLY A 76 9.53 8.31 -14.54
CA GLY A 76 9.90 9.67 -14.96
C GLY A 76 11.23 9.68 -15.70
N ILE A 77 12.21 8.93 -15.20
CA ILE A 77 13.51 8.74 -15.85
C ILE A 77 13.35 8.00 -17.18
N GLU A 78 12.60 6.90 -17.24
CA GLU A 78 12.34 6.18 -18.49
C GLU A 78 11.72 7.09 -19.56
N SER A 79 10.77 7.97 -19.17
CA SER A 79 10.12 8.89 -20.10
C SER A 79 11.10 9.91 -20.71
N LEU A 80 12.16 10.31 -19.99
CA LEU A 80 13.21 11.21 -20.51
C LEU A 80 13.99 10.58 -21.67
N PHE A 81 14.15 9.26 -21.66
CA PHE A 81 14.92 8.54 -22.67
C PHE A 81 14.08 8.09 -23.88
N THR A 82 12.79 8.43 -23.93
CA THR A 82 11.91 8.15 -25.08
C THR A 82 11.83 9.35 -26.04
N LEU A 83 11.81 9.08 -27.35
CA LEU A 83 11.73 10.11 -28.40
C LEU A 83 10.44 10.93 -28.25
N GLY A 84 10.57 12.22 -27.88
CA GLY A 84 9.46 13.14 -27.58
C GLY A 84 9.31 13.55 -26.10
N GLY A 85 10.26 13.14 -25.23
CA GLY A 85 10.26 13.26 -23.76
C GLY A 85 10.24 14.66 -23.14
N THR A 86 9.24 15.49 -23.47
CA THR A 86 8.98 16.79 -22.83
C THR A 86 7.66 16.79 -22.05
N ARG A 87 7.43 15.75 -21.24
CA ARG A 87 6.34 15.72 -20.25
C ARG A 87 6.92 15.50 -18.85
N ILE A 88 7.78 16.41 -18.39
CA ILE A 88 8.08 16.51 -16.96
C ILE A 88 7.17 17.60 -16.40
N LEU A 89 6.05 17.17 -15.83
CA LEU A 89 5.21 17.91 -14.90
C LEU A 89 4.20 16.92 -14.30
N ASP A 90 4.69 15.80 -13.76
CA ASP A 90 3.92 15.07 -12.77
C ASP A 90 4.32 15.64 -11.40
N GLU A 91 3.33 15.93 -10.55
CA GLU A 91 3.54 16.41 -9.18
C GLU A 91 4.63 15.58 -8.50
N GLN A 92 5.69 16.27 -8.05
CA GLN A 92 6.74 15.65 -7.26
C GLN A 92 6.13 15.22 -5.94
N LEU A 93 6.10 13.91 -5.70
CA LEU A 93 5.73 13.33 -4.42
C LEU A 93 7.02 13.24 -3.60
N HIS A 94 7.03 13.88 -2.44
CA HIS A 94 8.18 14.02 -1.56
C HIS A 94 8.15 13.05 -0.38
N GLY A 95 6.97 12.60 0.06
CA GLY A 95 6.89 11.65 1.18
C GLY A 95 5.48 11.36 1.66
N LEU A 96 5.37 10.86 2.89
CA LEU A 96 4.10 10.51 3.54
C LEU A 96 3.09 11.66 3.57
N ASP A 97 3.55 12.91 3.71
CA ASP A 97 2.69 14.09 3.82
C ASP A 97 1.90 14.39 2.53
N ASP A 98 2.33 13.85 1.39
CA ASP A 98 1.62 13.97 0.11
C ASP A 98 0.51 12.91 -0.06
N PHE A 99 0.32 12.06 0.95
CA PHE A 99 -0.64 10.97 0.93
C PHE A 99 -1.60 11.04 2.11
N GLU A 100 -2.87 10.76 1.82
CA GLU A 100 -3.88 10.51 2.83
C GLU A 100 -4.17 9.01 2.90
N LEU A 101 -4.11 8.43 4.10
CA LEU A 101 -4.52 7.05 4.33
C LEU A 101 -6.05 6.98 4.37
N ILE A 102 -6.66 6.49 3.28
CA ILE A 102 -8.12 6.30 3.21
C ILE A 102 -8.55 5.07 4.01
N SER A 103 -7.83 3.96 3.88
CA SER A 103 -8.11 2.72 4.60
C SER A 103 -6.92 1.76 4.58
N PHE A 104 -6.91 0.79 5.49
CA PHE A 104 -6.01 -0.34 5.50
C PHE A 104 -6.77 -1.62 5.82
N LEU A 105 -6.25 -2.76 5.36
CA LEU A 105 -6.78 -4.08 5.65
C LEU A 105 -5.64 -4.97 6.15
N ILE A 106 -5.86 -5.65 7.26
CA ILE A 106 -4.92 -6.63 7.81
C ILE A 106 -5.38 -8.01 7.36
N VAL A 107 -4.48 -8.76 6.72
CA VAL A 107 -4.70 -10.15 6.32
C VAL A 107 -3.88 -11.03 7.27
N ARG A 108 -4.52 -12.02 7.89
CA ARG A 108 -3.93 -13.02 8.78
C ARG A 108 -4.09 -14.40 8.19
#